data_AF-A0A8T0DE54-F1
#
_entry.id   AF-A0A8T0DE54-F1
#
_cell.length_a   1.000
_cell.length_b   1.000
_cell.length_c   1.000
_cell.angle_alpha   90.00
_cell.angle_beta   90.00
_cell.angle_gamma   90.00
#
_symmetry.space_group_name_H-M   'P 1'
#
loop_
_entity.id
_entity.type
_entity.pdbx_description
1 polymer ?
#
loop_
_entity_poly.entity_id
_entity_poly.type
_entity_poly.pdbx_seq_one_letter_code
_entity_poly.pdbx_strand_id
1 'polypeptide(L)'
;MAFSSGLASFESGLCNEQRPCVLSHVFSAQTDTFRGTRKGKALCMKTNMKGETPLHVAAIHGDMDHVVNLIEVLSHPVNVVDGAGWFPLHEAAFHDLIELAFYLLDRGARLDDPGCPLDASTSLFEAVHNGSLTTALMLVRRRANLWPRSRVLHWMC
;
A
#
# COMPACT_ATOMS: atom_id res chain seq x y z
N MET A 1 -46.66 -53.91 -3.66
CA MET A 1 -46.30 -52.51 -3.98
C MET A 1 -44.80 -52.51 -4.24
N ALA A 2 -44.37 -52.73 -5.49
CA ALA A 2 -44.23 -51.75 -6.58
C ALA A 2 -42.83 -51.08 -6.59
N PHE A 3 -42.06 -51.49 -7.61
CA PHE A 3 -41.08 -50.75 -8.40
C PHE A 3 -39.71 -50.33 -7.82
N SER A 4 -38.72 -51.15 -8.19
CA SER A 4 -37.51 -50.80 -8.95
C SER A 4 -37.21 -49.33 -9.31
N SER A 5 -35.98 -48.91 -9.00
CA SER A 5 -35.01 -48.21 -9.86
C SER A 5 -33.88 -47.69 -8.95
N GLY A 6 -32.58 -47.73 -9.27
CA GLY A 6 -31.87 -48.19 -10.45
C GLY A 6 -30.40 -47.75 -10.30
N LEU A 7 -29.53 -48.48 -11.03
CA LEU A 7 -28.17 -48.11 -11.49
C LEU A 7 -27.04 -48.18 -10.45
N ALA A 8 -26.19 -49.22 -10.46
CA ALA A 8 -25.11 -49.51 -11.44
C ALA A 8 -24.00 -48.44 -11.37
N SER A 9 -22.70 -48.71 -11.25
CA SER A 9 -21.82 -49.88 -11.39
C SER A 9 -20.45 -49.45 -10.80
N PHE A 10 -19.66 -50.34 -10.16
CA PHE A 10 -18.52 -51.07 -10.76
C PHE A 10 -17.42 -50.12 -11.30
N GLU A 11 -16.12 -50.24 -11.05
CA GLU A 11 -15.30 -51.22 -10.36
C GLU A 11 -13.86 -50.64 -10.25
N SER A 12 -13.07 -51.24 -9.37
CA SER A 12 -11.60 -51.40 -9.35
C SER A 12 -10.71 -50.84 -10.48
N GLY A 13 -9.51 -50.38 -10.10
CA GLY A 13 -8.36 -50.38 -11.00
C GLY A 13 -7.19 -49.51 -10.57
N LEU A 14 -6.42 -49.95 -9.57
CA LEU A 14 -5.04 -49.49 -9.35
C LEU A 14 -4.10 -50.17 -10.35
N CYS A 15 -2.97 -49.50 -10.61
CA CYS A 15 -1.84 -49.81 -11.51
C CYS A 15 -1.98 -49.19 -12.92
N ASN A 16 -0.99 -48.50 -13.47
CA ASN A 16 0.43 -48.75 -13.33
C ASN A 16 1.28 -47.47 -13.46
N GLU A 17 2.46 -47.60 -12.90
CA GLU A 17 3.55 -46.66 -12.69
C GLU A 17 4.08 -46.00 -13.97
N GLN A 18 4.34 -44.70 -13.87
CA GLN A 18 5.59 -44.07 -14.33
C GLN A 18 5.78 -42.77 -13.52
N ARG A 19 6.71 -42.82 -12.55
CA ARG A 19 7.23 -41.71 -11.73
C ARG A 19 7.91 -40.64 -12.63
N PRO A 20 8.22 -39.39 -12.18
CA PRO A 20 8.54 -39.06 -10.78
C PRO A 20 8.24 -37.63 -10.24
N CYS A 21 8.60 -37.44 -8.95
CA CYS A 21 9.23 -36.24 -8.33
C CYS A 21 8.42 -35.13 -7.61
N VAL A 22 8.42 -35.27 -6.26
CA VAL A 22 8.72 -34.31 -5.16
C VAL A 22 8.00 -32.96 -4.94
N LEU A 23 7.56 -32.81 -3.66
CA LEU A 23 7.39 -31.61 -2.80
C LEU A 23 6.25 -30.63 -3.14
N SER A 24 5.45 -30.05 -2.24
CA SER A 24 5.01 -30.22 -0.84
C SER A 24 4.30 -28.90 -0.46
N HIS A 25 3.27 -28.94 0.41
CA HIS A 25 2.60 -27.80 1.09
C HIS A 25 1.55 -27.05 0.22
N VAL A 26 0.32 -26.66 0.63
CA VAL A 26 -0.37 -26.46 1.93
C VAL A 26 -1.91 -26.59 1.68
N PHE A 27 -2.66 -27.25 2.57
CA PHE A 27 -4.11 -27.07 2.81
C PHE A 27 -4.27 -27.18 4.34
N SER A 28 -5.04 -26.42 5.11
CA SER A 28 -6.25 -25.58 4.98
C SER A 28 -6.27 -24.68 6.25
N ALA A 29 -7.02 -23.59 6.43
CA ALA A 29 -8.47 -23.45 6.41
C ALA A 29 -8.84 -22.00 6.81
N GLN A 30 -9.88 -21.44 6.17
CA GLN A 30 -10.86 -20.40 6.56
C GLN A 30 -10.38 -19.14 7.34
N THR A 31 -10.77 -17.90 6.98
CA THR A 31 -12.17 -17.42 6.91
C THR A 31 -12.41 -16.40 5.79
N ASP A 32 -13.47 -16.66 5.06
CA ASP A 32 -14.08 -15.80 4.05
C ASP A 32 -15.12 -14.89 4.74
N THR A 33 -14.97 -13.57 4.68
CA THR A 33 -16.08 -12.58 4.70
C THR A 33 -15.56 -11.16 4.45
N PHE A 34 -15.58 -10.70 3.21
CA PHE A 34 -16.27 -9.44 2.90
C PHE A 34 -16.69 -9.43 1.42
N ARG A 35 -18.00 -9.62 1.22
CA ARG A 35 -18.68 -9.33 -0.04
C ARG A 35 -18.48 -7.86 -0.40
N GLY A 36 -18.06 -7.61 -1.63
CA GLY A 36 -18.05 -6.27 -2.19
C GLY A 36 -17.45 -6.21 -3.58
N THR A 37 -18.02 -6.93 -4.55
CA THR A 37 -17.78 -6.70 -5.97
C THR A 37 -18.25 -5.30 -6.36
N ARG A 38 -17.38 -4.29 -6.21
CA ARG A 38 -17.54 -3.00 -6.88
C ARG A 38 -16.80 -3.10 -8.20
N LYS A 39 -17.54 -2.92 -9.29
CA LYS A 39 -17.04 -2.81 -10.68
C LYS A 39 -15.71 -2.07 -10.66
N GLY A 40 -14.64 -2.76 -11.04
CA GLY A 40 -13.30 -2.19 -11.09
C GLY A 40 -13.28 -1.00 -12.05
N LYS A 41 -13.33 0.22 -11.49
CA LYS A 41 -12.69 1.35 -12.13
C LYS A 41 -11.21 0.96 -12.17
N ALA A 42 -10.73 0.52 -13.32
CA ALA A 42 -9.33 0.20 -13.50
C ALA A 42 -8.53 1.46 -13.16
N LEU A 43 -7.85 1.43 -12.00
CA LEU A 43 -6.92 2.46 -11.59
C LEU A 43 -5.75 2.40 -12.56
N CYS A 44 -5.71 3.32 -13.53
CA CYS A 44 -4.52 3.53 -14.33
C CYS A 44 -3.48 4.21 -13.42
N MET A 45 -2.73 3.41 -12.65
CA MET A 45 -1.56 3.88 -11.89
C MET A 45 -0.37 4.10 -12.83
N LYS A 46 -0.62 4.72 -13.98
CA LYS A 46 0.45 5.00 -14.93
C LYS A 46 1.33 6.07 -14.32
N THR A 47 2.56 5.68 -14.04
CA THR A 47 3.57 6.58 -13.50
C THR A 47 4.24 7.34 -14.63
N ASN A 48 4.80 8.51 -14.30
CA ASN A 48 5.67 9.22 -15.23
C ASN A 48 7.09 8.60 -15.27
N MET A 49 8.02 9.24 -15.99
CA MET A 49 9.41 8.77 -16.11
C MET A 49 10.18 8.75 -14.78
N LYS A 50 9.70 9.47 -13.76
CA LYS A 50 10.26 9.49 -12.40
C LYS A 50 9.56 8.51 -11.44
N GLY A 51 8.58 7.74 -11.91
CA GLY A 51 7.78 6.87 -11.05
C GLY A 51 6.69 7.59 -10.27
N GLU A 52 6.46 8.89 -10.49
CA GLU A 52 5.42 9.65 -9.80
C GLU A 52 4.03 9.21 -10.29
N THR A 53 3.10 9.03 -9.34
CA THR A 53 1.69 8.75 -9.60
C THR A 53 0.96 10.06 -9.87
N PRO A 54 -0.27 10.04 -10.43
CA PRO A 54 -1.07 11.26 -10.51
C PRO A 54 -1.29 11.93 -9.15
N LEU A 55 -1.29 11.17 -8.05
CA LEU A 55 -1.38 11.71 -6.70
C LEU A 55 -0.10 12.43 -6.26
N HIS A 56 1.09 11.93 -6.63
CA HIS A 56 2.35 12.64 -6.41
C HIS A 56 2.37 13.97 -7.16
N VAL A 57 1.98 13.97 -8.45
CA VAL A 57 1.92 15.20 -9.24
C VAL A 57 0.95 16.22 -8.61
N ALA A 58 -0.24 15.80 -8.19
CA ALA A 58 -1.18 16.69 -7.53
C ALA A 58 -0.66 17.21 -6.18
N ALA A 59 0.08 16.37 -5.43
CA ALA A 59 0.70 16.77 -4.18
C ALA A 59 1.82 17.80 -4.36
N ILE A 60 2.66 17.64 -5.39
CA ILE A 60 3.73 18.60 -5.74
C ILE A 60 3.16 19.98 -6.08
N HIS A 61 2.02 20.03 -6.78
CA HIS A 61 1.36 21.27 -7.15
C HIS A 61 0.49 21.86 -6.02
N GLY A 62 0.18 21.09 -4.98
CA GLY A 62 -0.75 21.49 -3.92
C GLY A 62 -2.21 21.56 -4.36
N ASP A 63 -2.58 20.87 -5.44
CA ASP A 63 -3.92 20.89 -6.00
C ASP A 63 -4.89 20.00 -5.20
N MET A 64 -5.45 20.57 -4.13
CA MET A 64 -6.38 19.87 -3.22
C MET A 64 -7.57 19.24 -3.94
N ASP A 65 -8.18 19.95 -4.90
CA ASP A 65 -9.33 19.43 -5.66
C ASP A 65 -8.97 18.17 -6.46
N HIS A 66 -7.77 18.14 -7.05
CA HIS A 66 -7.29 16.96 -7.78
C HIS A 66 -7.00 15.80 -6.84
N VAL A 67 -6.40 16.07 -5.67
CA VAL A 67 -6.15 15.06 -4.63
C VAL A 67 -7.44 14.43 -4.15
N VAL A 68 -8.45 15.24 -3.83
CA VAL A 68 -9.77 14.78 -3.39
C VAL A 68 -10.43 13.95 -4.48
N ASN A 69 -10.42 14.41 -5.74
CA ASN A 69 -10.96 13.65 -6.86
C ASN A 69 -10.24 12.30 -7.05
N LEU A 70 -8.92 12.27 -6.94
CA LEU A 70 -8.12 11.03 -7.04
C LEU A 70 -8.47 10.04 -5.94
N ILE A 71 -8.55 10.48 -4.69
CA ILE A 71 -8.80 9.60 -3.55
C ILE A 71 -10.27 9.19 -3.46
N GLU A 72 -11.21 10.09 -3.66
CA GLU A 72 -12.65 9.81 -3.46
C GLU A 72 -13.32 9.24 -4.71
N VAL A 73 -13.07 9.84 -5.89
CA VAL A 73 -13.76 9.46 -7.13
C VAL A 73 -13.09 8.26 -7.79
N LEU A 74 -11.76 8.25 -7.79
CA LEU A 74 -10.98 7.19 -8.41
C LEU A 74 -10.56 6.11 -7.42
N SER A 75 -10.70 6.33 -6.11
CA SER A 75 -10.26 5.39 -5.07
C SER A 75 -8.76 5.08 -5.16
N HIS A 76 -7.96 6.10 -5.47
CA HIS A 76 -6.51 5.97 -5.57
C HIS A 76 -5.91 5.64 -4.19
N PRO A 77 -4.97 4.68 -4.10
CA PRO A 77 -4.30 4.40 -2.85
C PRO A 77 -3.47 5.59 -2.38
N VAL A 78 -3.52 5.86 -1.07
CA VAL A 78 -2.82 6.97 -0.42
C VAL A 78 -1.35 6.63 -0.14
N ASN A 79 -1.06 5.35 0.11
CA ASN A 79 0.25 4.85 0.50
C ASN A 79 1.00 4.25 -0.70
N VAL A 80 1.19 5.05 -1.75
CA VAL A 80 2.01 4.66 -2.91
C VAL A 80 3.35 5.35 -2.81
N VAL A 81 4.42 4.68 -3.24
CA VAL A 81 5.74 5.28 -3.34
C VAL A 81 6.04 5.64 -4.79
N ASP A 82 6.76 6.75 -5.00
CA ASP A 82 7.29 7.12 -6.30
C ASP A 82 8.61 6.37 -6.62
N GLY A 83 9.32 6.78 -7.68
CA GLY A 83 10.61 6.19 -8.03
C GLY A 83 11.75 6.50 -7.05
N ALA A 84 11.63 7.56 -6.24
CA ALA A 84 12.56 7.89 -5.16
C ALA A 84 12.20 7.19 -3.84
N GLY A 85 11.06 6.48 -3.78
CA GLY A 85 10.55 5.86 -2.57
C GLY A 85 9.73 6.80 -1.70
N TRP A 86 9.35 7.98 -2.20
CA TRP A 86 8.57 8.97 -1.48
C TRP A 86 7.07 8.68 -1.55
N PHE A 87 6.38 8.87 -0.43
CA PHE A 87 4.92 8.86 -0.40
C PHE A 87 4.35 10.25 -0.71
N PRO A 88 3.05 10.38 -1.06
CA PRO A 88 2.41 11.68 -1.22
C PRO A 88 2.49 12.56 0.04
N LEU A 89 2.59 11.94 1.22
CA LEU A 89 2.81 12.67 2.47
C LEU A 89 4.22 13.28 2.58
N HIS A 90 5.24 12.65 1.98
CA HIS A 90 6.59 13.22 1.91
C HIS A 90 6.58 14.48 1.03
N GLU A 91 5.89 14.43 -0.12
CA GLU A 91 5.71 15.59 -0.99
C GLU A 91 4.97 16.73 -0.27
N ALA A 92 3.86 16.41 0.41
CA ALA A 92 3.11 17.41 1.18
C ALA A 92 3.95 18.05 2.30
N ALA A 93 4.77 17.24 2.97
CA ALA A 93 5.68 17.70 4.00
C ALA A 93 6.81 18.58 3.45
N PHE A 94 7.41 18.17 2.32
CA PHE A 94 8.43 18.91 1.61
C PHE A 94 7.90 20.27 1.15
N HIS A 95 6.72 20.35 0.54
CA HIS A 95 6.15 21.59 0.01
C HIS A 95 5.40 22.49 1.03
N ASP A 96 5.46 22.18 2.33
CA ASP A 96 4.72 22.87 3.42
C ASP A 96 3.18 22.93 3.22
N LEU A 97 2.61 21.89 2.61
CA LEU A 97 1.19 21.79 2.32
C LEU A 97 0.41 21.18 3.48
N ILE A 98 0.09 22.00 4.48
CA ILE A 98 -0.55 21.58 5.73
C ILE A 98 -1.91 20.93 5.50
N GLU A 99 -2.77 21.54 4.67
CA GLU A 99 -4.12 21.05 4.41
C GLU A 99 -4.09 19.70 3.70
N LEU A 100 -3.17 19.55 2.75
CA LEU A 100 -2.94 18.30 2.05
C LEU A 100 -2.44 17.21 3.00
N ALA A 101 -1.44 17.52 3.83
CA ALA A 101 -0.91 16.58 4.80
C ALA A 101 -1.97 16.14 5.81
N PHE A 102 -2.84 17.05 6.28
CA PHE A 102 -3.99 16.70 7.11
C PHE A 102 -4.95 15.75 6.40
N TYR A 103 -5.32 16.07 5.16
CA TYR A 103 -6.25 15.26 4.38
C TYR A 103 -5.70 13.85 4.14
N LEU A 104 -4.42 13.74 3.76
CA LEU A 104 -3.76 12.44 3.55
C LEU A 104 -3.72 11.61 4.84
N LEU A 105 -3.43 12.22 5.98
CA LEU A 105 -3.42 11.53 7.28
C LEU A 105 -4.82 11.04 7.69
N ASP A 106 -5.86 11.85 7.50
CA ASP A 106 -7.24 11.45 7.78
C ASP A 106 -7.72 10.32 6.84
N ARG A 107 -7.09 10.19 5.65
CA ARG A 107 -7.30 9.08 4.70
C ARG A 107 -6.40 7.87 4.96
N GLY A 108 -5.63 7.85 6.05
CA GLY A 108 -4.81 6.71 6.46
C GLY A 108 -3.42 6.67 5.84
N ALA A 109 -2.84 7.83 5.51
CA ALA A 109 -1.43 7.91 5.12
C ALA A 109 -0.51 7.44 6.26
N ARG A 110 0.55 6.71 5.89
CA ARG A 110 1.56 6.27 6.84
C ARG A 110 2.44 7.44 7.26
N LEU A 111 2.37 7.79 8.54
CA LEU A 111 3.09 8.93 9.11
C LEU A 111 4.59 8.65 9.28
N ASP A 112 4.93 7.45 9.76
CA ASP A 112 6.28 7.08 10.19
C ASP A 112 7.03 6.17 9.20
N ASP A 113 6.44 5.91 8.03
CA ASP A 113 7.06 5.05 7.03
C ASP A 113 8.12 5.87 6.27
N PRO A 114 9.40 5.47 6.26
CA PRO A 114 10.44 6.18 5.54
C PRO A 114 10.32 6.05 4.02
N GLY A 115 9.53 5.09 3.52
CA GLY A 115 9.36 4.85 2.10
C GLY A 115 10.58 4.23 1.43
N CYS A 116 11.67 4.99 1.30
CA CYS A 116 12.95 4.48 0.83
C CYS A 116 13.75 3.86 1.99
N PRO A 117 14.14 2.57 1.89
CA PRO A 117 14.95 1.93 2.93
C PRO A 117 16.41 2.42 2.97
N LEU A 118 16.89 3.10 1.93
CA LEU A 118 18.27 3.57 1.82
C LEU A 118 18.50 4.86 2.60
N ASP A 119 17.60 5.83 2.45
CA ASP A 119 17.71 7.14 3.12
C ASP A 119 17.04 7.13 4.49
N ALA A 120 16.07 6.23 4.70
CA ALA A 120 15.28 6.13 5.93
C ALA A 120 14.67 7.49 6.37
N SER A 121 14.46 8.42 5.43
CA SER A 121 13.94 9.74 5.73
C SER A 121 12.42 9.68 5.91
N THR A 122 11.95 10.09 7.08
CA THR A 122 10.51 10.20 7.36
C THR A 122 9.98 11.53 6.84
N SER A 123 8.68 11.61 6.57
CA SER A 123 8.00 12.86 6.18
C SER A 123 8.32 14.03 7.10
N LEU A 124 8.47 13.79 8.41
CA LEU A 124 8.91 14.81 9.37
C LEU A 124 10.35 15.28 9.13
N PHE A 125 11.27 14.38 8.79
CA PHE A 125 12.67 14.73 8.51
C PHE A 125 12.73 15.66 7.30
N GLU A 126 11.99 15.35 6.23
CA GLU A 126 11.94 16.18 5.03
C GLU A 126 11.31 17.56 5.29
N ALA A 127 10.23 17.62 6.09
CA ALA A 127 9.64 18.90 6.50
C ALA A 127 10.65 19.79 7.24
N VAL A 128 11.44 19.21 8.15
CA VAL A 128 12.46 19.96 8.89
C VAL A 128 13.62 20.36 7.98
N HIS A 129 14.08 19.46 7.11
CA HIS A 129 15.18 19.72 6.18
C HIS A 129 14.85 20.84 5.18
N ASN A 130 13.61 20.89 4.68
CA ASN A 130 13.18 21.93 3.74
C ASN A 130 12.72 23.24 4.42
N GLY A 131 12.63 23.27 5.77
CA GLY A 131 12.14 24.43 6.51
C GLY A 131 10.61 24.59 6.52
N SER A 132 9.88 23.54 6.17
CA SER A 132 8.42 23.43 6.26
C SER A 132 7.98 23.26 7.71
N LEU A 133 8.19 24.30 8.51
CA LEU A 133 7.95 24.28 9.96
C LEU A 133 6.49 24.02 10.29
N THR A 134 5.57 24.48 9.44
CA THR A 134 4.14 24.41 9.68
C THR A 134 3.62 22.99 9.54
N THR A 135 4.01 22.28 8.46
CA THR A 135 3.76 20.84 8.33
C THR A 135 4.51 20.04 9.38
N ALA A 136 5.77 20.37 9.68
CA ALA A 136 6.54 19.68 10.72
C ALA A 136 5.84 19.73 12.09
N LEU A 137 5.38 20.91 12.51
CA LEU A 137 4.62 21.09 13.74
C LEU A 137 3.31 20.29 13.73
N MET A 138 2.63 20.23 12.59
CA MET A 138 1.43 19.45 12.42
C MET A 138 1.69 17.95 12.58
N LEU A 139 2.75 17.42 11.94
CA LEU A 139 3.17 16.02 12.05
C LEU A 139 3.54 15.67 13.51
N VAL A 140 4.25 16.54 14.22
CA VAL A 140 4.55 16.37 15.65
C VAL A 140 3.27 16.33 16.50
N ARG A 141 2.28 17.19 16.21
CA ARG A 141 0.97 17.15 16.89
C ARG A 141 0.23 15.83 16.64
N ARG A 142 0.41 15.22 15.47
CA ARG A 142 -0.11 13.89 15.12
C ARG A 142 0.73 12.73 15.68
N ARG A 143 1.72 13.04 16.54
CA ARG A 143 2.64 12.09 17.21
C ARG A 143 3.57 11.36 16.24
N ALA A 144 4.05 12.05 15.20
CA ALA A 144 5.09 11.52 14.33
C ALA A 144 6.35 11.15 15.13
N ASN A 145 6.98 10.04 14.77
CA ASN A 145 8.22 9.61 15.39
C ASN A 145 9.36 10.56 15.02
N LEU A 146 9.93 11.21 16.04
CA LEU A 146 11.09 12.10 15.90
C LEU A 146 12.39 11.34 15.60
N TRP A 147 12.48 10.10 16.07
CA TRP A 147 13.62 9.21 15.91
C TRP A 147 13.15 7.86 15.38
N PRO A 148 12.83 7.75 14.08
CA PRO A 148 12.72 6.44 13.45
C PRO A 148 14.03 5.71 13.77
N ARG A 149 13.97 4.57 14.47
CA ARG A 149 15.17 3.78 14.74
C ARG A 149 15.71 3.32 13.39
N SER A 150 16.64 4.07 12.82
CA SER A 150 17.45 3.62 11.72
C SER A 150 18.10 2.33 12.21
N ARG A 151 17.82 1.22 11.54
CA ARG A 151 18.43 -0.07 11.89
C ARG A 151 19.86 -0.06 11.35
N VAL A 152 20.65 0.92 11.78
CA VAL A 152 22.04 1.14 11.39
C VAL A 152 22.87 1.30 12.67
N LEU A 153 22.75 0.31 13.57
CA LEU A 153 23.76 0.04 14.59
C LEU A 153 24.70 -1.05 14.07
N HIS A 154 25.42 -0.75 12.98
CA HIS A 154 26.66 -1.47 12.63
C HIS A 154 27.86 -0.51 12.67
N TRP A 155 27.99 0.22 13.79
CA TRP A 155 29.22 0.97 14.10
C TRP A 155 29.51 1.12 15.61
N MET A 156 29.04 0.21 16.45
CA MET A 156 29.56 0.13 17.84
C MET A 156 30.17 -1.26 18.09
N CYS A 157 31.37 -1.46 17.55
CA CYS A 157 32.40 -2.33 18.11
C CYS A 157 33.61 -1.44 18.42
#